data_AF-A0A7V3HLT7-F1
#
_entry.id   AF-A0A7V3HLT7-F1
#
_cell.length_a   1.000
_cell.length_b   1.000
_cell.length_c   1.000
_cell.angle_alpha   90.00
_cell.angle_beta   90.00
_cell.angle_gamma   90.00
#
_symmetry.space_group_name_H-M   'P 1'
#
loop_
_entity.id
_entity.type
_entity.pdbx_description
1 polymer ?
#
loop_
_entity_poly.entity_id
_entity_poly.type
_entity_poly.pdbx_seq_one_letter_code
_entity_poly.pdbx_strand_id
1 'polypeptide(L)'
;MGGQRFIPDAYMMQELIVGRVGPYTGKGKPFTLVRSQMGPARGFALGLDVMSILGSGLAEGIIKAQGDHEYDGYLQKVDSLRRM
;
A
#
# COMPACT_ATOMS: atom_id res chain seq x y z
N MET A 1 -3.33 8.70 31.82
CA MET A 1 -3.76 8.72 30.41
C MET A 1 -2.49 8.79 29.56
N GLY A 2 -2.00 7.65 29.08
CA GLY A 2 -0.77 7.61 28.28
C GLY A 2 -1.07 8.06 26.85
N GLY A 3 -0.29 9.02 26.33
CA GLY A 3 -0.38 9.41 24.93
C GLY A 3 0.00 8.22 24.04
N GLN A 4 -0.90 7.81 23.15
CA GLN A 4 -0.60 6.82 22.12
C GLN A 4 0.54 7.38 21.27
N ARG A 5 1.67 6.68 21.19
CA ARG A 5 2.77 7.07 20.31
C ARG A 5 2.31 6.88 18.87
N PHE A 6 2.23 7.99 18.12
CA PHE A 6 2.03 7.92 16.68
C PHE A 6 3.31 7.37 16.03
N ILE A 7 3.15 6.34 15.19
CA ILE A 7 4.25 5.69 14.46
C ILE A 7 3.96 5.90 12.96
N PRO A 8 4.59 6.89 12.30
CA PRO A 8 4.19 7.34 10.96
C PRO A 8 4.24 6.28 9.87
N ASP A 9 5.27 5.43 9.87
CA ASP A 9 5.44 4.35 8.91
C ASP A 9 4.38 3.27 9.07
N ALA A 10 4.04 2.90 10.31
CA ALA A 10 2.95 1.98 10.59
C ALA A 10 1.59 2.55 10.12
N TYR A 11 1.38 3.87 10.24
CA TYR A 11 0.18 4.52 9.71
C TYR A 11 0.13 4.45 8.18
N MET A 12 1.23 4.78 7.50
CA MET A 12 1.35 4.67 6.03
C MET A 12 1.07 3.24 5.54
N MET A 13 1.65 2.23 6.20
CA MET A 13 1.44 0.83 5.84
C MET A 13 -0.01 0.39 6.05
N GLN A 14 -0.64 0.76 7.19
CA GLN A 14 -2.03 0.42 7.47
C GLN A 14 -3.00 1.03 6.46
N GLU A 15 -2.71 2.23 5.95
CA GLU A 15 -3.53 2.88 4.93
C GLU A 15 -3.45 2.21 3.54
N LEU A 16 -2.52 1.28 3.32
CA LEU A 16 -2.32 0.61 2.03
C LEU A 16 -2.63 -0.89 2.06
N ILE A 17 -3.44 -1.37 3.00
CA ILE A 17 -3.88 -2.78 3.03
C ILE A 17 -5.39 -2.91 2.78
N VAL A 18 -5.86 -4.15 2.76
CA VAL A 18 -7.28 -4.51 2.64
C VAL A 18 -8.17 -3.64 3.55
N GLY A 19 -9.27 -3.14 2.98
CA GLY A 19 -10.19 -2.22 3.66
C GLY A 19 -9.80 -0.74 3.56
N ARG A 20 -8.58 -0.42 3.12
CA ARG A 20 -8.12 0.95 2.83
C ARG A 20 -7.83 1.21 1.37
N VAL A 21 -7.44 0.17 0.64
CA VAL A 21 -7.42 0.11 -0.83
C VAL A 21 -8.48 -0.87 -1.33
N GLY A 22 -8.93 -0.66 -2.55
CA GLY A 22 -9.95 -1.46 -3.21
C GLY A 22 -9.42 -2.79 -3.78
N PRO A 23 -10.25 -3.49 -4.58
CA PRO A 23 -9.91 -4.79 -5.13
C PRO A 23 -8.72 -4.73 -6.09
N TYR A 24 -8.05 -5.88 -6.29
CA TYR A 24 -7.01 -6.03 -7.30
C TYR A 24 -7.59 -5.86 -8.71
N THR A 25 -6.93 -5.05 -9.54
CA THR A 25 -7.36 -4.67 -10.90
C THR A 25 -6.44 -5.19 -12.00
N GLY A 26 -5.26 -5.69 -11.61
CA GLY A 26 -4.29 -6.26 -12.54
C GLY A 26 -4.62 -7.69 -12.97
N LYS A 27 -3.73 -8.27 -13.78
CA LYS A 27 -3.83 -9.66 -14.28
C LYS A 27 -2.76 -10.59 -13.71
N GLY A 28 -1.84 -10.04 -12.92
CA GLY A 28 -0.70 -10.76 -12.35
C GLY A 28 -1.00 -11.44 -11.01
N LYS A 29 0.07 -11.85 -10.34
CA LYS A 29 0.07 -12.31 -8.94
C LYS A 29 1.18 -11.58 -8.19
N PRO A 30 0.99 -10.28 -7.88
CA PRO A 30 1.99 -9.52 -7.15
C PRO A 30 2.14 -10.05 -5.73
N PHE A 31 3.25 -9.73 -5.07
CA PHE A 31 3.60 -10.32 -3.78
C PHE A 31 2.55 -10.01 -2.70
N THR A 32 1.97 -8.81 -2.73
CA THR A 32 0.95 -8.36 -1.78
C THR A 32 -0.44 -8.97 -1.98
N LEU A 33 -0.67 -9.71 -3.07
CA LEU A 33 -1.99 -10.25 -3.41
C LEU A 33 -2.32 -11.48 -2.56
N VAL A 34 -3.36 -11.37 -1.74
CA VAL A 34 -3.90 -12.50 -0.95
C VAL A 34 -5.34 -12.80 -1.34
N ARG A 35 -5.75 -14.06 -1.16
CA ARG A 35 -7.16 -14.45 -1.26
C ARG A 35 -7.85 -14.12 0.05
N SER A 36 -8.91 -13.32 -0.01
CA SER A 36 -9.80 -13.06 1.12
C SER A 36 -11.21 -13.57 0.83
N GLN A 37 -12.10 -13.55 1.83
CA GLN A 37 -13.52 -13.90 1.65
C GLN A 37 -14.23 -12.97 0.64
N MET A 38 -13.77 -11.73 0.49
CA MET A 38 -14.34 -10.75 -0.43
C MET A 38 -13.64 -10.72 -1.80
N GLY A 39 -12.80 -11.72 -2.08
CA GLY A 39 -12.00 -11.79 -3.30
C GLY A 39 -10.54 -11.37 -3.09
N PRO A 40 -9.78 -11.15 -4.18
CA PRO A 40 -8.37 -10.78 -4.11
C PRO A 40 -8.18 -9.40 -3.47
N ALA A 41 -7.27 -9.30 -2.51
CA ALA A 41 -7.03 -8.08 -1.73
C ALA A 41 -5.53 -7.87 -1.49
N ARG A 42 -5.15 -6.63 -1.15
CA ARG A 42 -3.79 -6.28 -0.72
C ARG A 42 -3.61 -6.68 0.74
N GLY A 43 -2.97 -7.83 0.99
CA GLY A 43 -2.93 -8.44 2.32
C GLY A 43 -2.01 -7.73 3.31
N PHE A 44 -0.94 -7.13 2.81
CA PHE A 44 0.07 -6.44 3.60
C PHE A 44 0.74 -5.34 2.77
N ALA A 45 1.39 -4.40 3.44
CA ALA A 45 2.20 -3.36 2.80
C ALA A 45 3.65 -3.81 2.66
N LEU A 46 4.36 -3.21 1.69
CA LEU A 46 5.80 -3.38 1.52
C LEU A 46 6.53 -2.31 2.34
N GLY A 47 7.73 -2.60 2.83
CA GLY A 47 8.64 -1.54 3.30
C GLY A 47 8.93 -0.50 2.20
N LEU A 48 8.86 -0.93 0.93
CA LEU A 48 8.96 -0.07 -0.24
C LEU A 48 7.82 0.94 -0.36
N ASP A 49 6.62 0.65 0.18
CA ASP A 49 5.51 1.61 0.15
C ASP A 49 5.89 2.87 0.93
N VAL A 50 6.48 2.70 2.11
CA VAL A 50 6.94 3.82 2.95
C VAL A 50 8.03 4.61 2.22
N MET A 51 9.01 3.92 1.61
CA MET A 51 10.05 4.59 0.84
C MET A 51 9.48 5.37 -0.37
N SER A 52 8.50 4.80 -1.07
CA SER A 52 7.82 5.42 -2.21
C SER A 52 7.00 6.66 -1.80
N ILE A 53 6.31 6.57 -0.66
CA ILE A 53 5.59 7.71 -0.05
C ILE A 53 6.57 8.82 0.31
N LEU A 54 7.74 8.49 0.86
CA LEU A 54 8.79 9.46 1.20
C LEU A 54 9.60 9.96 -0.02
N GLY A 55 9.19 9.63 -1.25
CA GLY A 55 9.74 10.19 -2.48
C GLY A 55 10.79 9.34 -3.20
N SER A 56 11.02 8.09 -2.78
CA SER A 56 11.95 7.19 -3.48
C SER A 56 11.36 6.69 -4.81
N GLY A 57 11.83 7.27 -5.92
CA GLY A 57 11.45 6.83 -7.26
C GLY A 57 11.87 5.39 -7.59
N LEU A 58 12.97 4.89 -6.99
CA LEU A 58 13.39 3.50 -7.13
C LEU A 58 12.37 2.54 -6.50
N ALA A 59 11.91 2.85 -5.28
CA ALA A 59 10.91 2.04 -4.60
C ALA A 59 9.59 2.04 -5.39
N GLU A 60 9.16 3.21 -5.88
CA GLU A 60 7.99 3.31 -6.75
C GLU A 60 8.14 2.46 -8.02
N GLY A 61 9.29 2.50 -8.67
CA GLY A 61 9.59 1.69 -9.85
C GLY A 61 9.50 0.18 -9.60
N ILE A 62 10.03 -0.29 -8.46
CA ILE A 62 9.97 -1.71 -8.08
C ILE A 62 8.52 -2.14 -7.84
N ILE A 63 7.74 -1.35 -7.10
CA ILE A 63 6.32 -1.64 -6.83
C ILE A 63 5.53 -1.69 -8.15
N LYS A 64 5.81 -0.76 -9.08
CA LYS A 64 5.19 -0.74 -10.40
C LYS A 64 5.53 -1.98 -11.21
N ALA A 65 6.81 -2.34 -11.28
CA ALA A 65 7.29 -3.50 -12.04
C ALA A 65 6.74 -4.83 -11.50
N GLN A 66 6.49 -4.94 -10.20
CA GLN A 66 5.96 -6.16 -9.58
C GLN A 66 4.42 -6.26 -9.63
N GLY A 67 3.72 -5.16 -9.97
CA GLY A 67 2.26 -5.11 -9.97
C GLY A 67 1.63 -4.83 -8.59
N ASP A 68 2.43 -4.54 -7.57
CA ASP A 68 1.96 -4.32 -6.18
C ASP A 68 1.18 -3.02 -5.96
N HIS A 69 1.07 -2.19 -7.02
CA HIS A 69 0.27 -0.97 -7.08
C HIS A 69 -1.10 -1.16 -7.75
N GLU A 70 -1.37 -2.30 -8.37
CA GLU A 70 -2.55 -2.51 -9.24
C GLU A 70 -3.84 -2.80 -8.44
N TYR A 71 -4.10 -2.00 -7.41
CA TYR A 71 -5.32 -2.04 -6.61
C TYR A 71 -6.09 -0.74 -6.78
N ASP A 72 -7.40 -0.83 -6.83
CA ASP A 72 -8.24 0.36 -6.92
C ASP A 72 -7.97 1.29 -5.71
N GLY A 73 -7.86 2.59 -5.96
CA GLY A 73 -7.54 3.58 -4.93
C GLY A 73 -6.09 3.60 -4.41
N TYR A 74 -5.20 2.70 -4.84
CA TYR A 74 -3.82 2.63 -4.31
C TYR A 74 -3.03 3.92 -4.56
N LEU A 75 -2.99 4.40 -5.81
CA LEU A 75 -2.22 5.61 -6.16
C LEU A 75 -2.78 6.85 -5.46
N GLN A 76 -4.12 6.98 -5.40
CA GLN A 76 -4.78 8.06 -4.69
C GLN A 76 -4.41 8.06 -3.21
N LYS A 77 -4.32 6.88 -2.60
CA LYS A 77 -3.90 6.75 -1.21
C LYS A 77 -2.44 7.15 -1.02
N VAL A 78 -1.53 6.64 -1.86
CA VAL A 78 -0.10 7.04 -1.83
C VAL A 78 0.04 8.56 -1.96
N ASP A 79 -0.69 9.20 -2.86
CA ASP A 79 -0.64 10.65 -3.04
C ASP A 79 -1.24 11.43 -1.87
N SER A 80 -2.18 10.86 -1.12
CA SER A 80 -2.67 11.44 0.14
C SER A 80 -1.62 11.34 1.25
N LEU A 81 -0.92 10.20 1.33
CA LEU A 81 0.15 9.94 2.30
C LEU A 81 1.43 10.73 2.01
N ARG A 82 1.59 11.27 0.79
CA ARG A 82 2.67 12.19 0.45
C ARG A 82 2.44 13.63 0.94
N ARG A 83 1.20 13.96 1.32
CA ARG A 83 0.75 15.32 1.67
C ARG A 83 0.44 15.53 3.16
N MET A 84 0.65 14.49 3.97
CA MET A 84 0.53 14.53 5.43
C MET A 84 1.70 15.25 6.10
#